data_AF-A0A2L1TYU4-F1
#
_entry.id   AF-A0A2L1TYU4-F1
#
_cell.length_a   1.000
_cell.length_b   1.000
_cell.length_c   1.000
_cell.angle_alpha   90.00
_cell.angle_beta   90.00
_cell.angle_gamma   90.00
#
_symmetry.space_group_name_H-M   'P 1'
#
loop_
_entity.id
_entity.type
_entity.pdbx_description
1 polymer ?
#
loop_
_entity_poly.entity_id
_entity_poly.type
_entity_poly.pdbx_seq_one_letter_code
_entity_poly.pdbx_strand_id
1 'polypeptide(L)' 'MGILIVDDNPVHLIVMEKILKNAGYPELMKATSAIEMFSVYPDGYDDAGDGWNSGHAKAA' A
#
# COMPACT_ATOMS: atom_id res chain seq x y z
N MET A 1 -1.17 16.42 0.17
CA MET A 1 -2.06 15.24 0.09
C MET A 1 -1.19 14.11 -0.39
N GLY A 2 -0.90 13.15 0.48
CA GLY A 2 -0.08 11.99 0.13
C GLY A 2 -0.91 10.92 -0.58
N ILE A 3 -0.44 10.43 -1.72
CA ILE A 3 -1.06 9.31 -2.44
C ILE A 3 -0.15 8.08 -2.31
N LEU A 4 -0.70 6.96 -1.84
CA LEU A 4 -0.03 5.67 -1.83
C LEU A 4 -0.55 4.82 -3.00
N ILE A 5 0.36 4.42 -3.89
CA ILE A 5 0.07 3.57 -5.04
C ILE A 5 0.44 2.13 -4.66
N VAL A 6 -0.49 1.20 -4.79
CA VAL A 6 -0.28 -0.23 -4.47
C VAL A 6 -0.59 -1.07 -5.71
N ASP A 7 0.42 -1.72 -6.27
CA ASP A 7 0.30 -2.56 -7.46
C ASP A 7 1.45 -3.57 -7.49
N ASP A 8 1.18 -4.82 -7.86
CA ASP A 8 2.18 -5.89 -7.92
C ASP A 8 3.02 -5.85 -9.21
N ASN A 9 2.60 -5.06 -10.19
CA ASN A 9 3.34 -4.82 -11.41
C ASN A 9 4.20 -3.54 -11.32
N PRO A 10 5.54 -3.66 -11.34
CA PRO A 10 6.44 -2.51 -11.22
C PRO A 10 6.28 -1.49 -12.36
N VAL A 11 5.80 -1.91 -13.54
CA VAL A 11 5.55 -1.00 -14.67
C VAL A 11 4.37 -0.09 -14.36
N HIS A 12 3.28 -0.62 -13.77
CA HIS A 12 2.12 0.19 -13.40
C HIS A 12 2.48 1.24 -12.36
N LEU A 13 3.28 0.87 -11.35
CA LEU A 13 3.78 1.79 -10.34
C LEU A 13 4.52 2.99 -10.98
N ILE A 14 5.39 2.74 -11.96
CA ILE A 14 6.13 3.80 -12.67
C ILE A 14 5.19 4.68 -13.51
N VAL A 15 4.24 4.07 -14.23
CA VAL A 15 3.28 4.80 -15.06
C VAL A 15 2.40 5.71 -14.20
N MET A 16 1.84 5.18 -13.12
CA MET A 16 0.97 5.94 -12.21
C MET A 16 1.73 7.06 -11.52
N GLU A 17 2.98 6.82 -11.09
CA GLU A 17 3.83 7.86 -10.52
C GLU A 17 4.02 9.04 -11.48
N LYS A 18 4.28 8.77 -12.77
CA LYS A 18 4.42 9.81 -13.80
C LYS A 18 3.11 10.57 -14.04
N ILE A 19 1.99 9.87 -14.15
CA ILE A 19 0.67 10.50 -14.35
C ILE A 19 0.35 11.44 -13.19
N LEU A 20 0.53 10.98 -11.95
CA LEU A 20 0.18 11.75 -10.77
C LEU A 20 1.12 12.95 -10.56
N LYS A 21 2.43 12.78 -10.80
CA LYS A 21 3.38 13.91 -10.79
C LYS A 21 3.00 14.97 -11.81
N ASN A 22 2.66 14.57 -13.04
CA ASN A 22 2.23 15.49 -14.10
C ASN A 22 0.90 16.19 -13.79
N ALA A 23 0.02 15.55 -13.01
CA ALA A 23 -1.23 16.13 -12.54
C ALA A 23 -1.07 17.07 -11.33
N GLY A 24 0.17 17.28 -10.84
CA GLY A 24 0.44 18.18 -9.72
C GLY A 24 0.36 17.52 -8.35
N TYR A 25 0.49 16.20 -8.26
CA TYR A 25 0.59 15.45 -7.00
C TYR A 25 2.05 15.06 -6.70
N PRO A 26 2.82 15.86 -5.95
CA PRO A 26 4.25 15.62 -5.71
C PRO A 26 4.52 14.59 -4.60
N GLU A 27 3.57 14.39 -3.67
CA GLU A 27 3.71 13.53 -2.49
C GLU A 27 3.20 12.13 -2.79
N LEU A 28 4.07 11.27 -3.34
CA LEU A 28 3.72 9.90 -3.73
C LEU A 28 4.53 8.86 -2.94
N MET A 29 3.85 7.82 -2.48
CA MET A 29 4.43 6.60 -1.92
C MET A 29 4.02 5.41 -2.76
N LYS A 30 4.80 4.32 -2.71
CA LYS A 30 4.55 3.11 -3.49
C LYS A 30 4.71 1.88 -2.60
N ALA A 31 3.88 0.88 -2.82
CA ALA A 31 4.02 -0.46 -2.27
C ALA A 31 3.77 -1.48 -3.38
N THR A 32 4.49 -2.60 -3.35
CA THR A 32 4.36 -3.69 -4.34
C THR A 32 3.31 -4.73 -3.94
N SER A 33 2.73 -4.60 -2.75
CA SER A 33 1.68 -5.49 -2.26
C SER A 33 0.84 -4.80 -1.19
N ALA A 34 -0.36 -5.35 -0.94
CA ALA A 34 -1.19 -4.92 0.18
C ALA A 34 -0.50 -5.14 1.53
N ILE A 35 0.30 -6.20 1.67
CA ILE A 35 1.07 -6.46 2.90
C ILE A 35 2.08 -5.32 3.14
N GLU A 36 2.83 -4.94 2.11
CA GLU A 36 3.80 -3.84 2.20
C GLU A 36 3.12 -2.48 2.43
N MET A 37 1.92 -2.28 1.90
CA MET A 37 1.10 -1.09 2.17
C MET A 37 0.87 -0.90 3.68
N PHE A 38 0.56 -1.97 4.42
CA PHE A 38 0.36 -1.88 5.87
C PHE A 38 1.63 -1.50 6.64
N SER A 39 2.82 -1.83 6.13
CA SER A 39 4.10 -1.36 6.68
C SER A 39 4.33 0.14 6.47
N VAL A 40 3.74 0.72 5.42
CA VAL A 40 3.82 2.16 5.10
C VAL A 40 2.78 2.97 5.88
N TYR A 41 1.70 2.34 6.36
CA TYR A 41 0.61 2.96 7.12
C TYR A 41 0.51 2.41 8.56
N PRO A 42 1.53 2.64 9.42
CA PRO A 42 1.57 2.06 10.77
C PRO A 42 0.47 2.58 11.71
N ASP A 43 -0.09 3.77 11.45
CA ASP A 43 -1.00 4.46 12.38
C ASP A 43 -2.49 4.38 11.98
N GLY A 44 -2.84 3.60 10.94
CA GLY A 44 -4.21 3.55 10.38
C GLY A 44 -4.97 2.25 10.60
N TYR A 45 -4.37 1.28 11.28
CA TYR A 45 -5.01 0.00 11.60
C TYR A 45 -5.27 -0.05 13.11
N ASP A 46 -6.28 0.70 13.56
CA ASP A 46 -6.93 0.43 14.83
C ASP A 46 -7.62 -0.93 14.69
N ASP A 47 -6.91 -1.98 15.11
CA ASP A 47 -7.38 -3.36 15.23
C ASP A 47 -8.49 -3.44 16.30
N ALA A 48 -9.65 -2.87 15.99
CA ALA A 48 -10.90 -3.29 16.60
C ALA A 48 -11.27 -4.68 16.06
N GLY A 49 -10.47 -5.68 16.45
CA GLY A 49 -10.89 -7.05 16.70
C GLY A 49 -10.76 -8.09 15.59
N ASP A 50 -10.78 -7.70 14.31
CA ASP A 50 -11.04 -8.68 13.24
C ASP A 50 -10.03 -8.56 12.09
N GLY A 51 -8.74 -8.57 12.40
CA GLY A 51 -7.68 -8.59 11.40
C GLY A 51 -7.85 -9.71 10.37
N TRP A 52 -7.55 -9.40 9.10
CA TRP A 52 -7.55 -10.27 7.90
C TRP A 52 -6.64 -11.53 8.00
N ASN A 53 -6.15 -11.88 9.19
CA ASN A 53 -5.24 -12.99 9.43
C ASN A 53 -5.62 -13.90 10.62
N SER A 54 -6.89 -13.98 11.00
CA SER A 54 -7.36 -14.98 11.98
C SER A 54 -7.28 -16.44 11.50
N GLY A 55 -6.68 -16.74 10.34
CA GLY A 55 -6.71 -18.07 9.71
C GLY A 55 -5.41 -18.69 9.17
N HIS A 56 -4.26 -18.00 9.09
CA HIS A 56 -3.08 -18.56 8.39
C HIS A 56 -1.74 -18.48 9.12
N ALA A 57 -1.75 -18.56 10.45
CA ALA A 57 -0.54 -18.83 11.21
C ALA A 57 -0.75 -19.94 12.23
N LYS A 58 -1.00 -21.18 11.78
CA LYS A 58 -0.50 -22.42 12.42
C LYS A 58 -0.50 -23.59 11.43
N ALA A 59 0.69 -23.97 10.99
CA ALA A 59 1.00 -25.37 10.69
C ALA A 59 2.49 -25.58 11.03
N ALA A 60 2.68 -26.35 12.11
CA ALA A 60 3.86 -27.07 12.63
C ALA A 60 5.26 -26.48 12.40
#